data_AF-A0A0V1CPN9-F1
#
_entry.id   AF-A0A0V1CPN9-F1
#
_cell.length_a   1.000
_cell.length_b   1.000
_cell.length_c   1.000
_cell.angle_alpha   90.00
_cell.angle_beta   90.00
_cell.angle_gamma   90.00
#
_symmetry.space_group_name_H-M   'P 1'
#
loop_
_entity.id
_entity.type
_entity.pdbx_description
1 polymer ?
#
loop_
_entity_poly.entity_id
_entity_poly.type
_entity_poly.pdbx_seq_one_letter_code
_entity_poly.pdbx_strand_id
1 'polypeptide(L)'
;MSRRLKVISSDGEAFEVDSKAIKLSKTVKTMLEDLCTDEGKAELEPIPLPNVNSTILKKAANYLEIKSLLDVACKTVANMIKGKSPEEIRRTFNIKNDFTPEEEEQIRRENAWCEE
;
A
#
# COMPACT_ATOMS: atom_id res chain seq x y z
N MET A 1 -0.38 -18.55 13.35
CA MET A 1 0.06 -17.35 12.59
C MET A 1 0.31 -17.78 11.15
N SER A 2 0.00 -16.95 10.16
CA SER A 2 0.24 -17.27 8.76
C SER A 2 1.59 -16.70 8.30
N ARG A 3 2.33 -17.43 7.45
CA ARG A 3 3.61 -16.98 6.90
C ARG A 3 3.39 -15.72 6.06
N ARG A 4 4.25 -14.72 6.19
CA ARG A 4 4.24 -13.52 5.31
C ARG A 4 5.28 -13.69 4.20
N LEU A 5 4.92 -13.29 2.99
CA LEU A 5 5.75 -13.41 1.79
C LEU A 5 5.89 -12.03 1.17
N LYS A 6 7.06 -11.78 0.55
CA LYS A 6 7.30 -10.55 -0.20
C LYS A 6 6.97 -10.77 -1.66
N VAL A 7 6.23 -9.83 -2.27
CA VAL A 7 5.98 -9.77 -3.71
C VAL A 7 6.45 -8.42 -4.24
N ILE A 8 6.98 -8.38 -5.45
CA ILE A 8 7.42 -7.13 -6.11
C ILE A 8 6.52 -6.88 -7.31
N SER A 9 5.88 -5.72 -7.37
CA SER A 9 5.07 -5.31 -8.52
C SER A 9 5.94 -4.94 -9.72
N SER A 10 5.34 -4.89 -10.90
CA SER A 10 5.99 -4.50 -12.17
C SER A 10 6.71 -3.14 -12.14
N ASP A 11 6.27 -2.23 -11.27
CA ASP A 11 6.85 -0.91 -11.02
C ASP A 11 7.86 -0.91 -9.85
N GLY A 12 8.26 -2.08 -9.35
CA GLY A 12 9.33 -2.26 -8.38
C GLY A 12 8.92 -2.08 -6.92
N GLU A 13 7.64 -1.83 -6.61
CA GLU A 13 7.16 -1.69 -5.23
C GLU A 13 7.02 -3.07 -4.58
N ALA A 14 7.62 -3.23 -3.40
CA ALA A 14 7.57 -4.47 -2.63
C ALA A 14 6.42 -4.46 -1.61
N PHE A 15 5.65 -5.54 -1.58
CA PHE A 15 4.53 -5.73 -0.66
C PHE A 15 4.76 -6.97 0.20
N GLU A 16 4.51 -6.85 1.49
CA GLU A 16 4.52 -7.98 2.41
C GLU A 16 3.08 -8.48 2.62
N VAL A 17 2.78 -9.67 2.09
CA VAL A 17 1.41 -10.21 2.02
C VAL A 17 1.32 -11.51 2.80
N ASP A 18 0.16 -11.75 3.41
CA ASP A 18 -0.12 -13.01 4.08
C ASP A 18 -0.18 -14.17 3.07
N SER A 19 0.49 -15.29 3.38
CA SER A 19 0.50 -16.47 2.51
C SER A 19 -0.89 -17.03 2.22
N LYS A 20 -1.88 -16.81 3.09
CA LYS A 20 -3.28 -17.18 2.82
C LYS A 20 -3.87 -16.39 1.67
N ALA A 21 -3.60 -15.10 1.59
CA ALA A 21 -4.07 -14.25 0.50
C ALA A 21 -3.39 -14.63 -0.83
N ILE A 22 -2.10 -14.97 -0.79
CA ILE A 22 -1.37 -15.44 -1.98
C ILE A 22 -1.91 -16.79 -2.47
N LYS A 23 -2.26 -17.70 -1.55
CA LYS A 23 -2.85 -19.01 -1.88
C LYS A 23 -4.25 -18.93 -2.50
N LEU A 24 -4.90 -17.77 -2.51
CA LEU A 24 -6.14 -17.57 -3.27
C LEU A 24 -5.88 -17.61 -4.79
N SER A 25 -4.68 -17.22 -5.23
CA SER A 25 -4.26 -17.40 -6.62
C SER A 25 -3.85 -18.85 -6.84
N LYS A 26 -4.59 -19.57 -7.68
CA LYS A 26 -4.27 -20.97 -8.03
C LYS A 26 -2.87 -21.10 -8.65
N THR A 27 -2.48 -20.14 -9.49
CA THR A 27 -1.16 -20.13 -10.13
C THR A 27 -0.04 -19.93 -9.12
N VAL A 28 -0.18 -18.94 -8.23
CA VAL A 28 0.87 -18.68 -7.23
C VAL A 28 0.89 -19.77 -6.16
N LYS A 29 -0.28 -20.35 -5.83
CA LYS A 29 -0.38 -21.49 -4.94
C LYS A 29 0.41 -22.70 -5.45
N THR A 30 0.19 -23.09 -6.71
CA THR A 30 0.89 -24.24 -7.33
C THR A 30 2.39 -23.97 -7.48
N MET A 31 2.78 -22.77 -7.93
CA MET A 31 4.19 -22.36 -7.96
C MET A 31 4.85 -22.43 -6.57
N LEU A 32 4.15 -22.02 -5.51
CA LEU A 32 4.67 -22.11 -4.14
C LEU A 32 4.75 -23.55 -3.64
N GLU A 33 3.80 -24.41 -3.98
CA GLU A 33 3.83 -25.84 -3.62
C GLU A 33 4.98 -26.57 -4.32
N ASP A 34 5.29 -26.20 -5.57
CA ASP A 34 6.40 -26.79 -6.33
C ASP A 34 7.77 -26.26 -5.87
N LEU A 35 7.85 -25.01 -5.42
CA LEU A 35 9.10 -24.36 -5.00
C LEU A 35 9.39 -24.46 -3.49
N CYS A 36 8.36 -24.62 -2.66
CA CYS A 36 8.53 -24.74 -1.20
C CYS A 36 8.48 -26.22 -0.80
N THR A 37 9.59 -26.93 -0.94
CA THR A 37 9.82 -28.13 -0.13
C THR A 37 9.90 -27.72 1.34
N ASP A 38 9.25 -28.49 2.21
CA ASP A 38 9.09 -28.28 3.65
C ASP A 38 10.41 -28.21 4.43
N GLU A 39 11.27 -27.21 4.23
CA GLU A 39 12.37 -26.93 5.14
C GLU A 39 12.49 -25.43 5.41
N GLY A 40 12.19 -25.09 6.66
CA GLY A 40 12.17 -23.72 7.16
C GLY A 40 13.54 -23.05 7.09
N LYS A 41 13.50 -21.72 6.94
CA LYS A 41 14.61 -20.75 7.07
C LYS A 41 15.42 -20.37 5.82
N ALA A 42 14.85 -20.46 4.62
CA ALA A 42 15.31 -19.58 3.53
C ALA A 42 14.46 -18.30 3.54
N GLU A 43 15.12 -17.13 3.60
CA GLU A 43 14.51 -15.87 3.17
C GLU A 43 14.03 -16.09 1.74
N LEU A 44 12.71 -16.25 1.54
CA LEU A 44 12.17 -16.42 0.20
C LEU A 44 12.46 -15.14 -0.58
N GLU A 45 13.12 -15.30 -1.72
CA GLU A 45 13.28 -14.21 -2.66
C GLU A 45 11.90 -13.61 -2.99
N PRO A 46 11.82 -12.28 -3.19
CA PRO A 46 10.54 -11.64 -3.47
C PRO A 46 9.96 -12.16 -4.78
N ILE A 47 8.68 -12.55 -4.77
CA ILE A 47 8.02 -13.08 -5.98
C ILE A 47 7.74 -11.92 -6.94
N PRO A 48 8.35 -11.87 -8.14
CA PRO A 48 8.12 -10.80 -9.09
C PRO A 48 6.75 -10.98 -9.77
N LEU A 49 5.98 -9.91 -9.84
CA LEU A 49 4.72 -9.82 -10.56
C LEU A 49 4.87 -8.82 -11.73
N PRO A 50 5.54 -9.23 -12.83
CA PRO A 50 5.94 -8.32 -13.91
C PRO A 50 4.76 -7.72 -14.68
N ASN A 51 3.56 -8.28 -14.53
CA ASN A 51 2.35 -7.85 -15.21
C ASN A 51 1.32 -7.20 -14.26
N VAL A 52 1.70 -6.93 -13.01
CA VAL A 52 0.81 -6.32 -12.02
C VAL A 52 1.44 -5.06 -11.45
N ASN A 53 0.80 -3.92 -11.63
CA ASN A 53 1.23 -2.64 -11.05
C ASN A 53 0.84 -2.55 -9.56
N SER A 54 1.64 -1.86 -8.76
CA SER A 54 1.37 -1.57 -7.34
C SER A 54 -0.06 -1.07 -7.07
N THR A 55 -0.59 -0.22 -7.95
CA THR A 55 -1.92 0.37 -7.83
C THR A 55 -3.02 -0.70 -7.88
N ILE A 56 -2.84 -1.73 -8.72
CA ILE A 56 -3.79 -2.84 -8.85
C ILE A 56 -3.77 -3.68 -7.57
N LEU A 57 -2.59 -3.96 -7.02
CA LEU A 57 -2.45 -4.70 -5.76
C LEU A 57 -3.15 -3.98 -4.61
N LYS A 58 -2.95 -2.66 -4.48
CA LYS A 58 -3.59 -1.83 -3.45
C LYS A 58 -5.13 -1.83 -3.58
N LYS A 59 -5.66 -1.71 -4.82
CA LYS A 59 -7.10 -1.77 -5.08
C LYS A 59 -7.69 -3.16 -4.80
N ALA A 60 -7.01 -4.22 -5.22
CA ALA A 60 -7.43 -5.59 -4.97
C ALA A 60 -7.43 -5.93 -3.48
N ALA A 61 -6.44 -5.42 -2.72
CA ALA A 61 -6.38 -5.56 -1.27
C ALA A 61 -7.62 -5.01 -0.57
N ASN A 62 -8.02 -3.80 -0.95
CA ASN A 62 -9.20 -3.14 -0.42
C ASN A 62 -10.48 -3.89 -0.80
N TYR A 63 -10.60 -4.29 -2.07
CA TYR A 63 -11.79 -5.01 -2.57
C TYR A 63 -11.96 -6.40 -1.95
N LEU A 64 -10.85 -7.11 -1.70
CA LEU A 64 -10.84 -8.45 -1.11
C LEU A 64 -10.75 -8.44 0.43
N GLU A 65 -10.85 -7.27 1.06
CA GLU A 65 -10.73 -7.05 2.51
C GLU A 65 -9.49 -7.71 3.13
N ILE A 66 -8.38 -7.72 2.39
CA ILE A 66 -7.11 -8.26 2.87
C ILE A 66 -6.49 -7.21 3.79
N LYS A 67 -6.90 -7.23 5.07
CA LYS A 67 -6.53 -6.23 6.08
C LYS A 67 -5.04 -5.91 6.11
N SER A 68 -4.18 -6.93 6.04
CA SER A 68 -2.72 -6.74 6.07
C SER A 68 -2.17 -5.96 4.87
N LEU A 69 -2.73 -6.17 3.68
CA LEU A 69 -2.32 -5.47 2.46
C LEU A 69 -2.97 -4.07 2.38
N LEU A 70 -4.19 -3.94 2.90
CA LEU A 70 -4.85 -2.65 3.08
C LEU A 70 -4.06 -1.75 4.05
N ASP A 71 -3.61 -2.28 5.19
CA ASP A 71 -2.80 -1.55 6.17
C ASP A 71 -1.50 -1.01 5.54
N VAL A 72 -0.82 -1.82 4.73
CA VAL A 72 0.39 -1.40 3.99
C VAL A 72 0.06 -0.32 2.97
N ALA A 73 -1.02 -0.50 2.19
CA ALA A 73 -1.46 0.49 1.21
C ALA A 73 -1.79 1.84 1.86
N CYS A 74 -2.54 1.82 2.98
CA CYS A 74 -2.88 2.99 3.77
C CYS A 74 -1.62 3.66 4.34
N LYS A 75 -0.64 2.88 4.82
CA LYS A 75 0.64 3.41 5.31
C LYS A 75 1.43 4.11 4.20
N THR A 76 1.45 3.55 2.98
CA THR A 76 2.11 4.20 1.84
C THR A 76 1.47 5.54 1.51
N VAL A 77 0.13 5.61 1.45
CA VAL A 77 -0.58 6.88 1.20
C VAL A 77 -0.35 7.87 2.34
N ALA A 78 -0.39 7.42 3.60
CA ALA A 78 -0.10 8.27 4.76
C ALA A 78 1.33 8.84 4.71
N ASN A 79 2.32 8.05 4.32
CA ASN A 79 3.70 8.51 4.14
C ASN A 79 3.85 9.53 3.00
N MET A 80 3.00 9.46 1.96
CA MET A 80 2.99 10.46 0.89
C MET A 80 2.41 11.81 1.33
N ILE A 81 1.62 11.83 2.41
CA ILE A 81 0.97 13.02 2.98
C ILE A 81 1.83 13.62 4.11
N LYS A 82 2.49 12.76 4.90
CA LYS A 82 3.27 13.16 6.06
C LYS A 82 4.34 14.20 5.69
N GLY A 83 4.31 15.35 6.36
CA GLY A 83 5.31 16.42 6.21
C GLY A 83 5.18 17.28 4.95
N LYS A 84 4.10 17.11 4.16
CA LYS A 84 3.80 17.97 3.02
C LYS A 84 2.81 19.07 3.38
N SER A 85 2.91 20.22 2.72
CA SER A 85 1.91 21.28 2.88
C SER A 85 0.57 20.90 2.25
N PRO A 86 -0.56 21.52 2.67
CA PRO A 86 -1.86 21.31 2.05
C PRO A 86 -1.84 21.51 0.52
N GLU A 87 -1.07 22.49 0.02
CA GLU A 87 -0.94 22.79 -1.40
C GLU A 87 -0.15 21.72 -2.16
N GLU A 88 0.88 21.14 -1.54
CA GLU A 88 1.64 20.03 -2.11
C GLU A 88 0.83 18.73 -2.14
N ILE A 89 0.05 18.46 -1.10
CA ILE A 89 -0.88 17.33 -1.05
C ILE A 89 -1.92 17.49 -2.17
N ARG A 90 -2.57 18.66 -2.27
CA ARG A 90 -3.56 18.94 -3.33
C ARG A 90 -2.98 18.71 -4.72
N ARG A 91 -1.75 19.18 -4.99
CA ARG A 91 -1.06 18.93 -6.27
C ARG A 91 -0.75 17.45 -6.49
N THR A 92 -0.19 16.77 -5.49
CA THR A 92 0.19 15.35 -5.58
C THR A 92 -1.01 14.46 -5.91
N PHE A 93 -2.16 14.73 -5.27
CA PHE A 93 -3.37 13.93 -5.41
C PHE A 93 -4.37 14.51 -6.42
N ASN A 94 -3.99 15.57 -7.13
CA ASN A 94 -4.82 16.27 -8.11
C ASN A 94 -6.21 16.67 -7.54
N ILE A 95 -6.21 17.20 -6.32
CA ILE A 95 -7.39 17.67 -5.60
C ILE A 95 -7.57 19.17 -5.85
N LYS A 96 -8.77 19.57 -6.29
CA LYS A 96 -9.12 20.99 -6.47
C LYS A 96 -9.38 21.63 -5.11
N ASN A 97 -8.81 22.81 -4.85
CA ASN A 97 -9.20 23.62 -3.70
C ASN A 97 -10.60 24.20 -3.93
N ASP A 98 -11.54 23.85 -3.06
CA ASP A 98 -12.93 24.30 -3.08
C ASP A 98 -13.26 25.27 -1.93
N PHE A 99 -12.28 25.62 -1.09
CA PHE A 99 -12.43 26.64 -0.04
C PHE A 99 -12.31 28.05 -0.62
N THR A 100 -13.09 28.98 -0.04
CA THR A 100 -12.86 30.41 -0.22
C THR A 100 -11.61 30.87 0.55
N PRO A 101 -10.98 32.00 0.15
CA PRO A 101 -9.82 32.52 0.87
C PRO A 101 -10.08 32.76 2.37
N GLU A 102 -11.29 33.22 2.71
CA GLU A 102 -11.71 33.48 4.07
C GLU A 102 -11.84 32.18 4.90
N GLU A 103 -12.42 31.12 4.31
CA GLU A 103 -12.53 29.81 4.95
C GLU A 103 -11.16 29.14 5.14
N GLU A 104 -10.27 29.27 4.16
CA GLU A 104 -8.90 28.72 4.25
C GLU A 104 -8.08 29.39 5.36
N GLU A 105 -8.22 30.71 5.54
CA GLU A 105 -7.56 31.43 6.62
C GLU A 105 -8.14 31.06 7.99
N GLN A 106 -9.46 30.87 8.09
CA GLN A 106 -10.11 30.41 9.32
C GLN A 106 -9.64 28.99 9.68
N ILE A 107 -9.64 28.05 8.73
CA ILE A 107 -9.17 26.68 8.92
C ILE A 107 -7.69 26.67 9.33
N ARG A 108 -6.86 27.53 8.74
CA ARG A 108 -5.44 27.65 9.12
C ARG A 108 -5.27 28.17 10.55
N ARG A 109 -6.07 29.18 10.95
CA ARG A 109 -6.06 29.71 12.32
C ARG A 109 -6.55 28.66 13.33
N GLU A 110 -7.61 27.92 13.00
CA GLU A 110 -8.17 26.86 13.86
C GLU A 110 -7.25 25.65 13.99
N ASN A 111 -6.45 25.34 12.96
CA ASN A 111 -5.52 24.20 12.97
C ASN A 111 -4.06 24.59 13.32
N ALA A 112 -3.83 25.82 13.77
CA ALA A 112 -2.49 26.31 14.15
C ALA A 112 -1.84 25.48 15.28
N TRP A 113 -2.64 24.80 16.11
CA TRP A 113 -2.16 23.89 17.16
C TRP A 113 -1.42 22.64 16.62
N CYS A 114 -1.57 22.31 15.34
CA CYS A 114 -0.87 21.19 14.69
C CYS A 114 0.55 21.57 14.20
N GLU A 115 0.90 22.85 14.19
CA GLU A 115 2.19 23.35 13.70
C GLU A 115 3.25 23.57 14.82
N GLU A 116 2.90 23.29 16.09
CA GLU A 116 3.82 23.18 17.25
C GLU A 116 4.34 21.74 17.46
#